data_AF-A0AAV7Y5R9-F1
#
_entry.id   AF-A0AAV7Y5R9-F1
#
_cell.length_a   1.000
_cell.length_b   1.000
_cell.length_c   1.000
_cell.angle_alpha   90.00
_cell.angle_beta   90.00
_cell.angle_gamma   90.00
#
_symmetry.space_group_name_H-M   'P 1'
#
loop_
_entity.id
_entity.type
_entity.pdbx_description
1 polymer ?
#
loop_
_entity_poly.entity_id
_entity_poly.type
_entity_poly.pdbx_seq_one_letter_code
_entity_poly.pdbx_strand_id
1 'polypeptide(L)'
;MKINKINFTKGRVSAFLLLFLIIIFVNCEDTCDVFTTQGCESCLTHYIDRSCGWCNNTNTCLTGTANGPNTGDCTDSWNFGPGGSCSTSTPTPTPTPTPTPTPTATPTPDPSECSESFSDCNLCVSHYQDRSCGWCKSDHTCYTGDKNSSNDGKCKGDDWVYGQDSVCVASDCKNYGDSCELCLTHYKDRSCGWCSQSGLSYNCFEGNAQGANNITCTGNWYYGPNAKCSGPTPTPMPTPTQTPTPTPTPAPFPSTECSVLYSGCLTCISHYMDRKCGWCDESDSCLSGDSDGPFSGRCHHENWKFGPATHCTLPPTPTPTPTPTPTQTPTSTPTITPTPSSKTLGAGAIAGIIIGSISFVAIVAIVILFAVKRRKRASYKPIMQRASDGEDSVVDEYLAYEDSLTTGSGSLSETSEIN
;
A
#
# COMPACT_ATOMS: atom_id res chain seq x y z
N MET A 1 23.24 -33.80 54.00
CA MET A 1 22.04 -32.99 53.70
C MET A 1 20.89 -33.93 53.36
N LYS A 2 19.89 -34.04 54.25
CA LYS A 2 18.66 -34.81 53.99
C LYS A 2 17.70 -33.92 53.19
N ILE A 3 17.41 -34.29 51.95
CA ILE A 3 16.38 -33.64 51.14
C ILE A 3 15.02 -34.19 51.60
N ASN A 4 14.23 -33.34 52.25
CA ASN A 4 12.89 -33.67 52.71
C ASN A 4 11.96 -33.86 51.51
N LYS A 5 11.33 -35.04 51.42
CA LYS A 5 10.20 -35.31 50.52
C LYS A 5 9.00 -34.47 50.97
N ILE A 6 8.69 -33.43 50.20
CA ILE A 6 7.44 -32.67 50.35
C ILE A 6 6.34 -33.46 49.63
N ASN A 7 5.44 -34.07 50.40
CA ASN A 7 4.25 -34.74 49.89
C ASN A 7 3.27 -33.70 49.35
N PHE A 8 3.21 -33.57 48.02
CA PHE A 8 2.25 -32.72 47.33
C PHE A 8 0.87 -33.40 47.32
N THR A 9 -0.06 -32.87 48.12
CA THR A 9 -1.46 -33.30 48.16
C THR A 9 -2.17 -32.87 46.86
N LYS A 10 -2.56 -33.86 46.05
CA LYS A 10 -3.14 -33.75 44.69
C LYS A 10 -4.40 -32.87 44.53
N GLY A 11 -4.97 -32.31 45.60
CA GLY A 11 -6.20 -31.51 45.55
C GLY A 11 -6.01 -29.98 45.58
N ARG A 12 -4.85 -29.48 46.02
CA ARG A 12 -4.63 -28.02 46.17
C ARG A 12 -3.95 -27.36 44.97
N VAL A 13 -3.25 -28.13 44.16
CA VAL A 13 -2.51 -27.61 42.99
C VAL A 13 -3.45 -27.01 41.95
N SER A 14 -4.62 -27.62 41.73
CA SER A 14 -5.60 -27.14 40.74
C SER A 14 -6.20 -25.80 41.12
N ALA A 15 -6.51 -25.57 42.40
CA ALA A 15 -7.05 -24.30 42.87
C ALA A 15 -5.99 -23.18 42.82
N PHE A 16 -4.73 -23.46 43.16
CA PHE A 16 -3.65 -22.49 43.05
C PHE A 16 -3.28 -22.18 41.60
N LEU A 17 -3.31 -23.15 40.68
CA LEU A 17 -3.11 -22.90 39.25
C LEU A 17 -4.26 -22.10 38.64
N LEU A 18 -5.51 -22.38 39.03
CA LEU A 18 -6.65 -21.57 38.62
C LEU A 18 -6.57 -20.15 39.19
N LEU A 19 -6.18 -19.97 40.46
CA LEU A 19 -5.98 -18.64 41.03
C LEU A 19 -4.83 -17.90 40.34
N PHE A 20 -3.72 -18.57 40.04
CA PHE A 20 -2.60 -17.98 39.30
C PHE A 20 -2.99 -17.61 37.87
N LEU A 21 -3.75 -18.46 37.16
CA LEU A 21 -4.26 -18.16 35.82
C LEU A 21 -5.29 -17.01 35.85
N ILE A 22 -6.14 -16.93 36.87
CA ILE A 22 -7.08 -15.81 37.06
C ILE A 22 -6.30 -14.52 37.38
N ILE A 23 -5.23 -14.57 38.18
CA ILE A 23 -4.37 -13.40 38.46
C ILE A 23 -3.62 -12.95 37.20
N ILE A 24 -3.17 -13.88 36.35
CA ILE A 24 -2.54 -13.55 35.06
C ILE A 24 -3.55 -12.93 34.09
N PHE A 25 -4.80 -13.43 34.04
CA PHE A 25 -5.86 -12.84 33.22
C PHE A 25 -6.38 -11.49 33.75
N VAL A 26 -6.25 -11.21 35.05
CA VAL A 26 -6.73 -9.95 35.67
C VAL A 26 -5.67 -8.84 35.66
N ASN A 27 -4.37 -9.15 35.52
CA ASN A 27 -3.30 -8.14 35.45
C ASN A 27 -2.83 -7.80 34.03
N CYS A 28 -3.50 -8.30 32.99
CA CYS A 28 -3.34 -7.75 31.64
C CYS A 28 -4.24 -6.52 31.50
N GLU A 29 -4.10 -5.55 32.40
CA GLU A 29 -4.78 -4.26 32.33
C GLU A 29 -4.07 -3.41 31.27
N ASP A 30 -4.72 -3.28 30.11
CA ASP A 30 -4.94 -2.04 29.33
C ASP A 30 -3.82 -0.97 29.27
N THR A 31 -2.54 -1.34 29.30
CA THR A 31 -1.46 -0.36 29.12
C THR A 31 -1.07 -0.25 27.65
N CYS A 32 -1.37 0.92 27.08
CA CYS A 32 -0.88 1.33 25.77
C CYS A 32 0.65 1.55 25.75
N ASP A 33 1.28 1.63 26.94
CA ASP A 33 2.71 1.88 27.12
C ASP A 33 3.61 0.89 26.38
N VAL A 34 3.17 -0.37 26.22
CA VAL A 34 3.92 -1.44 25.52
C VAL A 34 4.21 -1.07 24.06
N PHE A 35 3.37 -0.25 23.44
CA PHE A 35 3.52 0.16 22.04
C PHE A 35 4.34 1.43 21.86
N THR A 36 4.75 2.08 22.96
CA THR A 36 5.52 3.34 22.93
C THR A 36 6.82 3.20 22.13
N THR A 37 7.51 2.07 22.26
CA THR A 37 8.78 1.82 21.56
C THR A 37 8.62 1.49 20.09
N GLN A 38 7.40 1.16 19.64
CA GLN A 38 7.10 0.77 18.26
C GLN A 38 6.63 1.95 17.39
N GLY A 39 6.56 3.14 17.97
CA GLY A 39 6.19 4.37 17.28
C GLY A 39 4.69 4.60 17.12
N CYS A 40 4.36 5.74 16.50
CA CYS A 40 3.00 6.25 16.36
C CYS A 40 2.08 5.31 15.58
N GLU A 41 2.52 4.79 14.43
CA GLU A 41 1.71 3.89 13.58
C GLU A 41 1.25 2.65 14.36
N SER A 42 2.20 1.99 15.04
CA SER A 42 1.92 0.79 15.85
C SER A 42 0.95 1.09 17.00
N CYS A 43 1.11 2.23 17.68
CA CYS A 43 0.19 2.68 18.72
C CYS A 43 -1.25 2.88 18.20
N LEU A 44 -1.37 3.52 17.03
CA LEU A 44 -2.66 3.82 16.42
C LEU A 44 -3.38 2.57 15.92
N THR A 45 -2.70 1.47 15.59
CA THR A 45 -3.41 0.22 15.22
C THR A 45 -4.28 -0.35 16.34
N HIS A 46 -4.01 0.00 17.61
CA HIS A 46 -4.70 -0.54 18.78
C HIS A 46 -5.79 0.40 19.35
N TYR A 47 -6.22 1.42 18.59
CA TYR A 47 -7.24 2.37 19.05
C TYR A 47 -8.62 1.72 19.31
N ILE A 48 -9.00 0.68 18.57
CA ILE A 48 -10.32 0.03 18.69
C ILE A 48 -10.38 -0.85 19.93
N ASP A 49 -9.36 -1.69 20.12
CA ASP A 49 -9.41 -2.75 21.14
C ASP A 49 -9.00 -2.24 22.53
N ARG A 50 -8.17 -1.20 22.59
CA ARG A 50 -7.55 -0.72 23.84
C ARG A 50 -7.69 0.78 24.07
N SER A 51 -8.38 1.48 23.17
CA SER A 51 -8.53 2.94 23.24
C SER A 51 -7.18 3.67 23.33
N CYS A 52 -6.17 3.18 22.59
CA CYS A 52 -4.86 3.81 22.53
C CYS A 52 -4.84 5.00 21.57
N GLY A 53 -4.10 6.03 21.92
CA GLY A 53 -3.73 7.13 21.03
C GLY A 53 -2.30 7.60 21.28
N TRP A 54 -1.76 8.30 20.30
CA TRP A 54 -0.37 8.71 20.28
C TRP A 54 -0.21 10.18 20.63
N CYS A 55 0.66 10.47 21.60
CA CYS A 55 1.06 11.82 21.93
C CYS A 55 2.37 12.20 21.23
N ASN A 56 2.32 13.12 20.25
CA ASN A 56 3.53 13.55 19.53
C ASN A 56 4.52 14.33 20.40
N ASN A 57 4.05 15.07 21.41
CA ASN A 57 4.95 15.89 22.24
C ASN A 57 5.84 15.04 23.15
N THR A 58 5.31 13.96 23.71
CA THR A 58 6.04 13.07 24.63
C THR A 58 6.57 11.82 23.93
N ASN A 59 6.17 11.57 22.69
CA ASN A 59 6.44 10.31 21.96
C ASN A 59 6.00 9.07 22.76
N THR A 60 4.83 9.14 23.41
CA THR A 60 4.29 8.04 24.21
C THR A 60 2.90 7.63 23.75
N CYS A 61 2.62 6.33 23.79
CA CYS A 61 1.31 5.77 23.52
C CYS A 61 0.49 5.75 24.81
N LEU A 62 -0.60 6.52 24.88
CA LEU A 62 -1.42 6.68 26.08
C LEU A 62 -2.83 6.13 25.83
N THR A 63 -3.56 5.77 26.89
CA THR A 63 -5.00 5.48 26.76
C THR A 63 -5.76 6.80 26.65
N GLY A 64 -6.78 6.85 25.79
CA GLY A 64 -7.56 8.06 25.57
C GLY A 64 -8.75 7.85 24.66
N THR A 65 -9.38 8.95 24.26
CA THR A 65 -10.49 8.98 23.30
C THR A 65 -10.17 9.95 22.18
N ALA A 66 -11.08 10.13 21.22
CA ALA A 66 -10.92 11.15 20.17
C ALA A 66 -10.76 12.58 20.72
N ASN A 67 -11.18 12.84 21.97
CA ASN A 67 -11.08 14.16 22.60
C ASN A 67 -9.74 14.40 23.31
N GLY A 68 -8.88 13.39 23.46
CA GLY A 68 -7.61 13.50 24.19
C GLY A 68 -7.25 12.27 25.02
N PRO A 69 -6.03 12.26 25.61
CA PRO A 69 -5.60 11.21 26.53
C PRO A 69 -6.39 11.25 27.85
N ASN A 70 -6.59 10.09 28.48
CA ASN A 70 -7.19 9.98 29.81
C ASN A 70 -6.25 10.45 30.92
N THR A 71 -4.94 10.45 30.64
CA THR A 71 -3.87 10.83 31.56
C THR A 71 -2.78 11.59 30.81
N GLY A 72 -2.33 12.73 31.36
CA GLY A 72 -1.27 13.56 30.80
C GLY A 72 -1.77 14.71 29.93
N ASP A 73 -0.90 15.70 29.73
CA ASP A 73 -1.20 16.91 28.94
C ASP A 73 -0.73 16.72 27.49
N CYS A 74 -1.63 16.25 26.63
CA CYS A 74 -1.32 16.10 25.21
C CYS A 74 -2.49 16.42 24.26
N THR A 75 -3.44 17.26 24.67
CA THR A 75 -4.63 17.57 23.87
C THR A 75 -4.31 18.18 22.50
N ASP A 76 -3.24 18.98 22.40
CA ASP A 76 -2.94 19.76 21.20
C ASP A 76 -2.16 18.97 20.13
N SER A 77 -1.60 17.83 20.52
CA SER A 77 -0.74 16.96 19.70
C SER A 77 -1.19 15.49 19.76
N TRP A 78 -2.50 15.29 19.99
CA TRP A 78 -3.12 13.98 20.18
C TRP A 78 -3.58 13.38 18.85
N ASN A 79 -3.10 12.18 18.55
CA ASN A 79 -3.58 11.41 17.40
C ASN A 79 -4.36 10.20 17.89
N PHE A 80 -5.60 10.05 17.43
CA PHE A 80 -6.48 8.96 17.82
C PHE A 80 -7.34 8.52 16.64
N GLY A 81 -7.47 7.21 16.45
CA GLY A 81 -8.30 6.63 15.41
C GLY A 81 -7.57 6.35 14.09
N PRO A 82 -8.30 5.80 13.10
CA PRO A 82 -7.74 5.31 11.83
C PRO A 82 -7.31 6.43 10.87
N GLY A 83 -7.65 7.68 11.21
CA GLY A 83 -7.24 8.89 10.49
C GLY A 83 -6.23 9.75 11.25
N GLY A 84 -5.70 9.28 12.37
CA GLY A 84 -4.61 9.97 13.06
C GLY A 84 -3.36 9.91 12.19
N SER A 85 -2.97 11.03 11.58
CA SER A 85 -1.75 11.09 10.80
C SER A 85 -0.56 11.26 11.74
N CYS A 86 0.36 10.29 11.73
CA CYS A 86 1.64 10.40 12.40
C CYS A 86 2.53 11.41 11.64
N SER A 87 2.18 12.69 11.72
CA SER A 87 3.00 13.78 11.20
C SER A 87 4.25 13.84 12.06
N THR A 88 5.30 13.13 11.64
CA THR A 88 6.63 13.31 12.18
C THR A 88 7.05 14.72 11.82
N SER A 89 6.87 15.65 12.75
CA SER A 89 7.68 16.87 12.76
C SER A 89 9.11 16.39 13.02
N THR A 90 9.80 15.98 11.95
CA THR A 90 11.25 15.80 11.99
C THR A 90 11.78 17.12 12.51
N PRO A 91 12.38 17.19 13.71
CA PRO A 91 12.95 18.43 14.19
C PRO A 91 14.01 18.81 13.16
N THR A 92 13.73 19.84 12.38
CA THR A 92 14.74 20.50 11.56
C THR A 92 15.85 20.89 12.55
N PRO A 93 17.08 20.37 12.39
CA PRO A 93 18.15 20.70 13.32
C PRO A 93 18.29 22.22 13.35
N THR A 94 18.11 22.80 14.54
CA THR A 94 18.34 24.21 14.79
C THR A 94 19.72 24.57 14.26
N PRO A 95 19.84 25.44 13.24
CA PRO A 95 21.14 25.79 12.70
C PRO A 95 21.94 26.50 13.80
N THR A 96 23.04 25.87 14.20
CA THR A 96 24.15 26.55 14.88
C THR A 96 24.48 27.81 14.08
N PRO A 97 24.61 29.01 14.70
CA PRO A 97 24.96 30.23 13.99
C PRO A 97 26.31 30.03 13.30
N THR A 98 26.23 29.72 12.02
CA THR A 98 27.37 29.55 11.13
C THR A 98 27.72 30.95 10.66
N PRO A 99 28.99 31.39 10.73
CA PRO A 99 29.38 32.72 10.29
C PRO A 99 28.90 32.93 8.87
N THR A 100 28.12 34.01 8.67
CA THR A 100 27.53 34.42 7.39
C THR A 100 28.58 34.29 6.27
N PRO A 101 28.44 33.32 5.35
CA PRO A 101 29.28 33.30 4.17
C PRO A 101 28.86 34.48 3.29
N THR A 102 29.86 35.30 2.95
CA THR A 102 29.84 36.22 1.82
C THR A 102 29.11 35.57 0.64
N PRO A 103 28.21 36.28 -0.08
CA PRO A 103 27.41 35.70 -1.16
C PRO A 103 28.31 35.02 -2.19
N THR A 104 28.38 33.70 -2.10
CA THR A 104 28.92 32.86 -3.17
C THR A 104 27.84 32.79 -4.22
N ALA A 105 28.18 33.16 -5.46
CA ALA A 105 27.29 33.07 -6.60
C ALA A 105 26.61 31.69 -6.62
N THR A 106 25.28 31.68 -6.66
CA THR A 106 24.49 30.46 -6.88
C THR A 106 25.09 29.72 -8.07
N PRO A 107 25.54 28.46 -7.91
CA PRO A 107 26.01 27.69 -9.05
C PRO A 107 24.85 27.57 -10.04
N THR A 108 25.10 28.02 -11.27
CA THR A 108 24.19 27.82 -12.38
C THR A 108 23.82 26.33 -12.43
N PRO A 109 22.53 25.95 -12.47
CA PRO A 109 22.12 24.56 -12.53
C PRO A 109 22.85 23.87 -13.69
N ASP A 110 23.37 22.68 -13.41
CA ASP A 110 24.11 21.88 -14.39
C ASP A 110 23.20 21.58 -15.60
N PRO A 111 23.57 21.99 -16.82
CA PRO A 111 22.76 21.78 -18.03
C PRO A 111 22.44 20.31 -18.37
N SER A 112 23.06 19.34 -17.69
CA SER A 112 22.92 17.90 -17.95
C SER A 112 21.66 17.23 -17.39
N GLU A 113 20.86 17.90 -16.55
CA GLU A 113 19.72 17.24 -15.87
C GLU A 113 18.51 16.93 -16.76
N CYS A 114 18.30 17.66 -17.86
CA CYS A 114 17.13 17.42 -18.72
C CYS A 114 17.25 16.10 -19.51
N SER A 115 18.46 15.69 -19.90
CA SER A 115 18.67 14.57 -20.85
C SER A 115 18.61 13.18 -20.23
N GLU A 116 18.97 13.03 -18.95
CA GLU A 116 18.94 11.71 -18.28
C GLU A 116 17.58 11.37 -17.66
N SER A 117 16.71 12.37 -17.49
CA SER A 117 15.51 12.25 -16.65
C SER A 117 14.23 11.96 -17.44
N PHE A 118 14.16 12.30 -18.74
CA PHE A 118 12.90 12.34 -19.47
C PHE A 118 13.02 11.74 -20.88
N SER A 119 12.36 10.59 -21.11
CA SER A 119 12.23 9.94 -22.42
C SER A 119 10.95 10.31 -23.18
N ASP A 120 10.10 11.17 -22.60
CA ASP A 120 8.83 11.61 -23.18
C ASP A 120 8.81 13.13 -23.34
N CYS A 121 8.30 13.59 -24.50
CA CYS A 121 8.22 15.01 -24.83
C CYS A 121 7.35 15.80 -23.84
N ASN A 122 6.18 15.29 -23.45
CA ASN A 122 5.28 16.01 -22.53
C ASN A 122 5.92 16.15 -21.15
N LEU A 123 6.59 15.09 -20.69
CA LEU A 123 7.32 15.13 -19.43
C LEU A 123 8.49 16.12 -19.49
N CYS A 124 9.27 16.10 -20.57
CA CYS A 124 10.36 17.06 -20.80
C CYS A 124 9.87 18.51 -20.77
N VAL A 125 8.83 18.86 -21.55
CA VAL A 125 8.34 20.23 -21.64
C VAL A 125 7.53 20.65 -20.41
N SER A 126 7.10 19.72 -19.54
CA SER A 126 6.45 20.07 -18.27
C SER A 126 7.41 20.77 -17.29
N HIS A 127 8.72 20.55 -17.44
CA HIS A 127 9.77 21.16 -16.62
C HIS A 127 10.36 22.45 -17.22
N TYR A 128 9.69 23.08 -18.18
CA TYR A 128 10.18 24.32 -18.80
C TYR A 128 10.35 25.49 -17.83
N GLN A 129 9.51 25.60 -16.79
CA GLN A 129 9.58 26.71 -15.82
C GLN A 129 10.73 26.56 -14.84
N ASP A 130 10.93 25.35 -14.31
CA ASP A 130 11.90 25.12 -13.22
C ASP A 130 13.31 24.81 -13.74
N ARG A 131 13.41 24.18 -14.93
CA ARG A 131 14.68 23.64 -15.46
C ARG A 131 15.02 24.13 -16.86
N SER A 132 14.15 24.95 -17.47
CA SER A 132 14.31 25.40 -18.85
C SER A 132 14.51 24.23 -19.83
N CYS A 133 13.80 23.12 -19.62
CA CYS A 133 13.86 21.98 -20.54
C CYS A 133 12.96 22.22 -21.76
N GLY A 134 13.42 21.73 -22.91
CA GLY A 134 12.63 21.61 -24.14
C GLY A 134 13.00 20.36 -24.92
N TRP A 135 12.11 19.94 -25.81
CA TRP A 135 12.20 18.68 -26.52
C TRP A 135 12.64 18.89 -27.97
N CYS A 136 13.59 18.07 -28.41
CA CYS A 136 14.03 18.03 -29.80
C CYS A 136 13.35 16.90 -30.58
N LYS A 137 12.65 17.26 -31.67
CA LYS A 137 11.89 16.28 -32.45
C LYS A 137 12.79 15.36 -33.29
N SER A 138 13.93 15.86 -33.78
CA SER A 138 14.81 15.10 -34.68
C SER A 138 15.54 13.94 -33.99
N ASP A 139 16.01 14.12 -32.76
CA ASP A 139 16.77 13.12 -32.01
C ASP A 139 16.05 12.53 -30.80
N HIS A 140 14.82 12.98 -30.54
CA HIS A 140 13.97 12.51 -29.43
C HIS A 140 14.65 12.66 -28.07
N THR A 141 15.45 13.71 -27.90
CA THR A 141 16.17 13.98 -26.67
C THR A 141 15.67 15.27 -26.02
N CYS A 142 15.58 15.26 -24.69
CA CYS A 142 15.28 16.43 -23.88
C CYS A 142 16.57 17.22 -23.62
N TYR A 143 16.58 18.51 -24.00
CA TYR A 143 17.72 19.40 -23.80
C TYR A 143 17.33 20.58 -22.92
N THR A 144 18.31 21.22 -22.29
CA THR A 144 18.11 22.57 -21.77
C THR A 144 18.08 23.58 -22.92
N GLY A 145 17.26 24.61 -22.81
CA GLY A 145 17.12 25.65 -23.83
C GLY A 145 16.16 26.75 -23.43
N ASP A 146 15.89 27.66 -24.37
CA ASP A 146 14.88 28.71 -24.21
C ASP A 146 13.74 28.51 -25.21
N LYS A 147 12.83 29.48 -25.32
CA LYS A 147 11.71 29.38 -26.27
C LYS A 147 12.10 29.28 -27.75
N ASN A 148 13.35 29.56 -28.11
CA ASN A 148 13.81 29.63 -29.50
C ASN A 148 14.63 28.38 -29.91
N SER A 149 15.47 27.86 -29.01
CA SER A 149 16.34 26.72 -29.31
C SER A 149 16.92 26.04 -28.07
N SER A 150 17.49 24.85 -28.27
CA SER A 150 18.35 24.19 -27.30
C SER A 150 19.65 24.98 -27.08
N ASN A 151 20.21 24.89 -25.87
CA ASN A 151 21.45 25.56 -25.48
C ASN A 151 22.68 25.08 -26.26
N ASP A 152 22.67 23.81 -26.70
CA ASP A 152 23.72 23.24 -27.54
C ASP A 152 23.55 23.60 -29.04
N GLY A 153 22.46 24.30 -29.39
CA GLY A 153 22.16 24.74 -30.73
C GLY A 153 21.78 23.63 -31.72
N LYS A 154 21.62 22.38 -31.25
CA LYS A 154 21.24 21.26 -32.11
C LYS A 154 19.81 21.35 -32.61
N CYS A 155 18.90 21.88 -31.78
CA CYS A 155 17.48 21.86 -32.05
C CYS A 155 16.91 23.28 -31.99
N LYS A 156 16.26 23.71 -33.08
CA LYS A 156 15.78 25.09 -33.26
C LYS A 156 14.57 25.15 -34.19
N GLY A 157 13.80 26.23 -34.08
CA GLY A 157 12.63 26.47 -34.94
C GLY A 157 11.59 25.36 -34.79
N ASP A 158 11.10 24.81 -35.90
CA ASP A 158 10.04 23.79 -35.89
C ASP A 158 10.46 22.45 -35.25
N ASP A 159 11.77 22.22 -35.10
CA ASP A 159 12.34 21.02 -34.49
C ASP A 159 12.40 21.09 -32.95
N TRP A 160 12.08 22.26 -32.38
CA TRP A 160 12.19 22.56 -30.96
C TRP A 160 10.81 22.80 -30.34
N VAL A 161 10.52 22.11 -29.23
CA VAL A 161 9.26 22.22 -28.49
C VAL A 161 9.58 22.73 -27.09
N TYR A 162 9.02 23.88 -26.72
CA TYR A 162 9.30 24.52 -25.43
C TYR A 162 8.05 25.18 -24.85
N GLY A 163 7.71 24.89 -23.59
CA GLY A 163 6.56 25.47 -22.89
C GLY A 163 5.27 24.65 -22.97
N GLN A 164 4.32 25.00 -22.10
CA GLN A 164 3.06 24.26 -21.88
C GLN A 164 2.10 24.28 -23.07
N ASP A 165 2.17 25.31 -23.92
CA ASP A 165 1.32 25.46 -25.11
C ASP A 165 1.92 24.79 -26.35
N SER A 166 3.16 24.29 -26.25
CA SER A 166 3.84 23.65 -27.35
C SER A 166 3.37 22.21 -27.47
N VAL A 167 2.58 21.92 -28.50
CA VAL A 167 2.10 20.58 -28.77
C VAL A 167 3.30 19.69 -29.12
N CYS A 168 3.57 18.71 -28.26
CA CYS A 168 4.49 17.61 -28.50
C CYS A 168 3.94 16.72 -29.62
N VAL A 169 4.02 17.18 -30.87
CA VAL A 169 3.73 16.38 -32.07
C VAL A 169 4.96 15.52 -32.39
N ALA A 170 5.39 14.70 -31.43
CA ALA A 170 6.41 13.69 -31.68
C ALA A 170 5.70 12.44 -32.21
N SER A 171 6.20 11.94 -33.34
CA SER A 171 5.72 10.82 -34.15
C SER A 171 5.90 9.44 -33.48
N ASP A 172 5.63 9.39 -32.17
CA ASP A 172 5.83 8.24 -31.28
C ASP A 172 4.74 7.17 -31.43
N CYS A 173 4.05 7.10 -32.57
CA CYS A 173 3.05 6.05 -32.78
C CYS A 173 3.64 4.66 -32.50
N LYS A 174 4.94 4.48 -32.78
CA LYS A 174 5.68 3.23 -32.50
C LYS A 174 5.80 2.87 -31.01
N ASN A 175 5.73 3.83 -30.09
CA ASN A 175 5.89 3.60 -28.65
C ASN A 175 4.59 3.12 -27.98
N TYR A 176 3.44 3.26 -28.66
CA TYR A 176 2.13 2.80 -28.15
C TYR A 176 1.88 1.30 -28.38
N GLY A 177 2.95 0.55 -28.64
CA GLY A 177 3.02 -0.90 -28.54
C GLY A 177 2.32 -1.69 -29.65
N ASP A 178 2.44 -3.02 -29.53
CA ASP A 178 1.92 -4.02 -30.47
C ASP A 178 0.39 -4.25 -30.33
N SER A 179 -0.35 -3.28 -29.76
CA SER A 179 -1.80 -3.39 -29.61
C SER A 179 -2.55 -2.29 -30.37
N CYS A 180 -3.52 -2.73 -31.16
CA CYS A 180 -4.36 -1.85 -31.97
C CYS A 180 -5.20 -0.89 -31.12
N GLU A 181 -5.72 -1.35 -29.97
CA GLU A 181 -6.58 -0.54 -29.10
C GLU A 181 -5.82 0.65 -28.50
N LEU A 182 -4.59 0.42 -28.02
CA LEU A 182 -3.73 1.48 -27.48
C LEU A 182 -3.24 2.44 -28.58
N CYS A 183 -2.92 1.93 -29.77
CA CYS A 183 -2.57 2.79 -30.90
C CYS A 183 -3.71 3.77 -31.26
N LEU A 184 -4.95 3.27 -31.25
CA LEU A 184 -6.12 4.05 -31.61
C LEU A 184 -6.60 5.02 -30.53
N THR A 185 -6.08 4.97 -29.29
CA THR A 185 -6.37 6.07 -28.33
C THR A 185 -5.68 7.37 -28.70
N HIS A 186 -4.60 7.29 -29.50
CA HIS A 186 -3.75 8.43 -29.86
C HIS A 186 -3.96 8.98 -31.29
N TYR A 187 -5.11 8.67 -31.92
CA TYR A 187 -5.41 9.15 -33.28
C TYR A 187 -5.62 10.67 -33.35
N LYS A 188 -6.01 11.31 -32.23
CA LYS A 188 -6.53 12.68 -32.19
C LYS A 188 -5.44 13.71 -31.87
N ASP A 189 -4.53 13.32 -30.99
CA ASP A 189 -3.39 14.09 -30.50
C ASP A 189 -2.13 13.87 -31.33
N ARG A 190 -1.92 12.64 -31.85
CA ARG A 190 -0.67 12.27 -32.53
C ARG A 190 -0.84 11.71 -33.93
N SER A 191 -2.06 11.72 -34.47
CA SER A 191 -2.38 11.18 -35.79
C SER A 191 -1.90 9.73 -35.96
N CYS A 192 -2.04 8.92 -34.91
CA CYS A 192 -1.67 7.51 -34.96
C CYS A 192 -2.78 6.66 -35.59
N GLY A 193 -2.37 5.68 -36.39
CA GLY A 193 -3.22 4.64 -36.94
C GLY A 193 -2.53 3.28 -36.95
N TRP A 194 -3.33 2.23 -36.95
CA TRP A 194 -2.87 0.86 -36.80
C TRP A 194 -2.83 0.16 -38.16
N CYS A 195 -1.73 -0.56 -38.45
CA CYS A 195 -1.60 -1.38 -39.64
C CYS A 195 -1.64 -2.87 -39.28
N SER A 196 -2.64 -3.61 -39.77
CA SER A 196 -2.78 -5.05 -39.45
C SER A 196 -1.81 -5.98 -40.18
N GLN A 197 -1.02 -5.48 -41.13
CA GLN A 197 0.01 -6.27 -41.78
C GLN A 197 0.99 -5.36 -42.52
N SER A 198 2.19 -5.17 -41.98
CA SER A 198 3.33 -4.64 -42.71
C SER A 198 4.45 -5.65 -42.62
N GLY A 199 4.48 -6.59 -43.57
CA GLY A 199 5.67 -7.39 -43.86
C GLY A 199 6.34 -8.18 -42.73
N LEU A 200 5.70 -8.37 -41.56
CA LEU A 200 5.92 -9.37 -40.47
C LEU A 200 5.66 -8.84 -39.03
N SER A 201 5.26 -7.58 -38.82
CA SER A 201 4.91 -7.09 -37.46
C SER A 201 3.65 -6.20 -37.45
N TYR A 202 2.83 -6.35 -36.42
CA TYR A 202 1.64 -5.52 -36.19
C TYR A 202 2.04 -4.27 -35.42
N ASN A 203 2.12 -3.13 -36.12
CA ASN A 203 2.69 -1.92 -35.55
C ASN A 203 1.77 -0.71 -35.74
N CYS A 204 1.91 0.22 -34.82
CA CYS A 204 1.27 1.52 -34.85
C CYS A 204 2.16 2.53 -35.61
N PHE A 205 1.57 3.26 -36.55
CA PHE A 205 2.27 4.20 -37.41
C PHE A 205 1.55 5.55 -37.43
N GLU A 206 2.29 6.59 -37.80
CA GLU A 206 1.68 7.89 -38.07
C GLU A 206 0.95 7.86 -39.41
N GLY A 207 -0.25 8.45 -39.45
CA GLY A 207 -1.06 8.52 -40.65
C GLY A 207 -2.35 9.30 -40.47
N ASN A 208 -3.22 9.21 -41.46
CA ASN A 208 -4.51 9.87 -41.46
C ASN A 208 -5.60 8.90 -41.95
N ALA A 209 -6.80 9.40 -42.23
CA ALA A 209 -7.90 8.55 -42.72
C ALA A 209 -7.59 7.87 -44.07
N GLN A 210 -6.60 8.38 -44.82
CA GLN A 210 -6.20 7.89 -46.13
C GLN A 210 -5.10 6.81 -46.06
N GLY A 211 -4.34 6.73 -44.96
CA GLY A 211 -3.28 5.73 -44.78
C GLY A 211 -2.14 6.21 -43.88
N ALA A 212 -1.13 5.35 -43.74
CA ALA A 212 0.12 5.70 -43.06
C ALA A 212 0.96 6.67 -43.90
N ASN A 213 1.61 7.65 -43.26
CA ASN A 213 2.32 8.74 -43.95
C ASN A 213 3.65 8.28 -44.58
N ASN A 214 4.40 7.39 -43.92
CA ASN A 214 5.78 7.06 -44.28
C ASN A 214 6.04 5.57 -44.51
N ILE A 215 4.97 4.77 -44.59
CA ILE A 215 5.04 3.35 -44.89
C ILE A 215 3.80 2.93 -45.67
N THR A 216 3.96 2.00 -46.61
CA THR A 216 2.81 1.36 -47.23
C THR A 216 2.28 0.28 -46.29
N CYS A 217 1.14 0.53 -45.65
CA CYS A 217 0.42 -0.52 -44.94
C CYS A 217 -0.12 -1.53 -45.96
N THR A 218 0.43 -2.73 -45.97
CA THR A 218 -0.02 -3.81 -46.88
C THR A 218 -1.29 -4.50 -46.38
N GLY A 219 -1.67 -4.29 -45.12
CA GLY A 219 -2.89 -4.79 -44.50
C GLY A 219 -3.97 -3.72 -44.35
N ASN A 220 -4.94 -3.98 -43.47
CA ASN A 220 -5.98 -3.00 -43.16
C ASN A 220 -5.40 -1.87 -42.30
N TRP A 221 -5.72 -0.64 -42.70
CA TRP A 221 -5.39 0.57 -41.97
C TRP A 221 -6.58 1.00 -41.12
N TYR A 222 -6.35 1.18 -39.83
CA TYR A 222 -7.37 1.60 -38.86
C TYR A 222 -6.99 2.97 -38.32
N TYR A 223 -7.90 3.93 -38.46
CA TYR A 223 -7.67 5.31 -38.03
C TYR A 223 -8.98 5.97 -37.59
N GLY A 224 -8.95 6.72 -36.50
CA GLY A 224 -10.09 7.48 -35.99
C GLY A 224 -10.88 6.80 -34.86
N PRO A 225 -11.86 7.51 -34.27
CA PRO A 225 -12.59 7.06 -33.07
C PRO A 225 -13.48 5.85 -33.30
N ASN A 226 -13.87 5.62 -34.56
CA ASN A 226 -14.80 4.57 -34.95
C ASN A 226 -14.08 3.34 -35.49
N ALA A 227 -12.75 3.38 -35.61
CA ALA A 227 -11.99 2.24 -36.05
C ALA A 227 -11.99 1.17 -34.96
N LYS A 228 -12.38 -0.05 -35.31
CA LYS A 228 -12.40 -1.20 -34.40
C LYS A 228 -11.38 -2.21 -34.87
N CYS A 229 -10.57 -2.70 -33.95
CA CYS A 229 -9.48 -3.65 -34.18
C CYS A 229 -9.93 -5.08 -34.53
N SER A 230 -11.18 -5.26 -34.94
CA SER A 230 -11.79 -6.56 -35.23
C SER A 230 -11.38 -7.05 -36.61
N GLY A 231 -10.20 -7.66 -36.71
CA GLY A 231 -9.92 -8.61 -37.80
C GLY A 231 -10.84 -9.85 -37.72
N PRO A 232 -10.85 -10.73 -38.74
CA PRO A 232 -11.62 -11.97 -38.70
C PRO A 232 -11.29 -12.74 -37.41
N THR A 233 -12.31 -12.93 -36.60
CA THR A 233 -12.27 -13.63 -35.31
C THR A 233 -11.62 -15.01 -35.46
N PRO A 234 -10.49 -15.32 -34.80
CA PRO A 234 -10.11 -16.71 -34.63
C PRO A 234 -11.23 -17.42 -33.84
N THR A 235 -11.70 -18.53 -34.40
CA THR A 235 -12.82 -19.37 -33.95
C THR A 235 -12.80 -19.61 -32.42
N PRO A 236 -13.96 -19.53 -31.72
CA PRO A 236 -14.00 -19.37 -30.27
C PRO A 236 -13.51 -20.58 -29.46
N MET A 237 -12.71 -20.32 -28.43
CA MET A 237 -12.44 -21.22 -27.30
C MET A 237 -13.42 -20.89 -26.16
N PRO A 238 -13.99 -21.88 -25.43
CA PRO A 238 -15.22 -21.70 -24.66
C PRO A 238 -15.09 -20.77 -23.44
N THR A 239 -16.16 -20.01 -23.24
CA THR A 239 -16.38 -18.98 -22.22
C THR A 239 -16.65 -19.55 -20.82
N PRO A 240 -16.06 -18.97 -19.75
CA PRO A 240 -16.66 -18.98 -18.43
C PRO A 240 -17.30 -17.62 -18.06
N THR A 241 -18.40 -17.77 -17.33
CA THR A 241 -19.41 -16.84 -16.83
C THR A 241 -18.88 -15.61 -16.06
N GLN A 242 -19.56 -14.46 -16.24
CA GLN A 242 -19.24 -13.14 -15.64
C GLN A 242 -19.74 -12.97 -14.19
N THR A 243 -18.99 -12.28 -13.30
CA THR A 243 -19.48 -11.42 -12.17
C THR A 243 -18.33 -10.55 -11.60
N PRO A 244 -18.57 -9.50 -10.79
CA PRO A 244 -18.77 -8.08 -11.15
C PRO A 244 -17.54 -7.15 -10.91
N THR A 245 -17.72 -5.91 -11.36
CA THR A 245 -16.93 -4.65 -11.32
C THR A 245 -15.77 -4.49 -10.31
N PRO A 246 -14.57 -4.02 -10.73
CA PRO A 246 -13.45 -3.76 -9.83
C PRO A 246 -13.57 -2.43 -9.05
N THR A 247 -13.32 -2.54 -7.75
CA THR A 247 -13.06 -1.45 -6.78
C THR A 247 -11.63 -0.90 -6.98
N PRO A 248 -11.37 0.41 -6.81
CA PRO A 248 -10.09 1.05 -7.11
C PRO A 248 -8.90 0.49 -6.30
N THR A 249 -7.76 0.40 -7.00
CA THR A 249 -6.46 -0.11 -6.56
C THR A 249 -5.84 0.73 -5.44
N PRO A 250 -5.47 0.15 -4.27
CA PRO A 250 -4.75 0.85 -3.22
C PRO A 250 -3.22 0.87 -3.43
N ALA A 251 -2.61 1.89 -2.84
CA ALA A 251 -1.19 2.27 -2.78
C ALA A 251 -0.22 1.14 -2.32
N PRO A 252 1.10 1.26 -2.60
CA PRO A 252 2.08 0.20 -2.36
C PRO A 252 2.25 -0.10 -0.86
N PHE A 253 1.94 -1.34 -0.47
CA PHE A 253 2.17 -1.87 0.88
C PHE A 253 3.60 -2.42 1.03
N PRO A 254 4.18 -2.33 2.26
CA PRO A 254 5.48 -2.92 2.55
C PRO A 254 5.44 -4.44 2.42
N SER A 255 6.54 -5.00 1.94
CA SER A 255 6.85 -6.43 1.79
C SER A 255 6.31 -7.25 2.97
N THR A 256 5.13 -7.83 2.80
CA THR A 256 4.57 -8.80 3.75
C THR A 256 4.40 -10.10 2.99
N GLU A 257 4.93 -11.15 3.60
CA GLU A 257 5.48 -12.36 2.99
C GLU A 257 4.62 -13.01 1.90
N CYS A 258 5.26 -13.35 0.77
CA CYS A 258 4.65 -14.06 -0.35
C CYS A 258 3.92 -15.36 0.06
N SER A 259 4.30 -15.93 1.21
CA SER A 259 3.74 -17.16 1.81
C SER A 259 2.29 -17.02 2.27
N VAL A 260 1.86 -15.83 2.70
CA VAL A 260 0.51 -15.60 3.24
C VAL A 260 -0.48 -15.28 2.12
N LEU A 261 0.01 -14.71 1.03
CA LEU A 261 -0.80 -14.18 -0.07
C LEU A 261 -1.08 -15.21 -1.17
N TYR A 262 -0.16 -16.16 -1.39
CA TYR A 262 -0.22 -17.05 -2.55
C TYR A 262 -0.02 -18.51 -2.16
N SER A 263 -1.10 -19.30 -2.30
CA SER A 263 -1.03 -20.76 -2.25
C SER A 263 -1.02 -21.31 -3.68
N GLY A 264 0.14 -21.72 -4.17
CA GLY A 264 0.32 -22.38 -5.46
C GLY A 264 1.44 -21.77 -6.31
N CYS A 265 2.22 -22.64 -6.96
CA CYS A 265 3.40 -22.26 -7.75
C CYS A 265 3.10 -21.20 -8.81
N LEU A 266 2.06 -21.40 -9.63
CA LEU A 266 1.78 -20.50 -10.76
C LEU A 266 1.38 -19.09 -10.32
N THR A 267 0.53 -18.99 -9.29
CA THR A 267 0.13 -17.71 -8.72
C THR A 267 1.31 -17.02 -8.04
N CYS A 268 2.15 -17.78 -7.34
CA CYS A 268 3.34 -17.27 -6.68
C CYS A 268 4.33 -16.65 -7.68
N ILE A 269 4.71 -17.38 -8.74
CA ILE A 269 5.70 -16.90 -9.72
C ILE A 269 5.17 -15.82 -10.66
N SER A 270 3.84 -15.61 -10.73
CA SER A 270 3.26 -14.50 -11.50
C SER A 270 3.62 -13.12 -10.93
N HIS A 271 4.00 -13.07 -9.65
CA HIS A 271 4.37 -11.84 -8.93
C HIS A 271 5.88 -11.64 -8.76
N TYR A 272 6.68 -12.22 -9.66
CA TYR A 272 8.14 -12.13 -9.62
C TYR A 272 8.70 -10.72 -9.91
N MET A 273 7.97 -9.90 -10.68
CA MET A 273 8.38 -8.54 -11.10
C MET A 273 8.03 -7.46 -10.08
N ASP A 274 6.82 -7.53 -9.53
CA ASP A 274 6.24 -6.53 -8.63
C ASP A 274 6.58 -6.80 -7.16
N ARG A 275 6.68 -8.07 -6.74
CA ARG A 275 6.85 -8.44 -5.32
C ARG A 275 8.04 -9.34 -5.01
N LYS A 276 8.83 -9.71 -6.02
CA LYS A 276 9.99 -10.61 -5.87
C LYS A 276 9.58 -11.91 -5.15
N CYS A 277 8.50 -12.54 -5.63
CA CYS A 277 8.05 -13.83 -5.11
C CYS A 277 8.55 -14.98 -6.00
N GLY A 278 8.90 -16.11 -5.38
CA GLY A 278 9.25 -17.35 -6.04
C GLY A 278 8.76 -18.58 -5.26
N TRP A 279 8.60 -19.69 -5.96
CA TRP A 279 8.04 -20.92 -5.40
C TRP A 279 9.14 -21.92 -5.03
N CYS A 280 8.98 -22.56 -3.87
CA CYS A 280 9.85 -23.65 -3.44
C CYS A 280 9.11 -24.98 -3.44
N ASP A 281 9.50 -25.89 -4.34
CA ASP A 281 8.89 -27.22 -4.47
C ASP A 281 9.13 -28.11 -3.23
N GLU A 282 10.23 -27.89 -2.49
CA GLU A 282 10.58 -28.71 -1.32
C GLU A 282 9.70 -28.41 -0.09
N SER A 283 9.20 -27.18 0.00
CA SER A 283 8.39 -26.72 1.14
C SER A 283 6.92 -26.47 0.77
N ASP A 284 6.55 -26.68 -0.50
CA ASP A 284 5.23 -26.35 -1.05
C ASP A 284 4.77 -24.93 -0.66
N SER A 285 5.70 -24.00 -0.63
CA SER A 285 5.52 -22.65 -0.09
C SER A 285 5.98 -21.58 -1.06
N CYS A 286 5.27 -20.47 -1.10
CA CYS A 286 5.69 -19.26 -1.78
C CYS A 286 6.59 -18.44 -0.85
N LEU A 287 7.80 -18.08 -1.30
CA LEU A 287 8.77 -17.33 -0.51
C LEU A 287 9.19 -16.07 -1.27
N SER A 288 9.66 -15.06 -0.54
CA SER A 288 10.29 -13.89 -1.17
C SER A 288 11.71 -14.25 -1.64
N GLY A 289 12.09 -13.86 -2.84
CA GLY A 289 13.39 -14.16 -3.45
C GLY A 289 13.56 -13.59 -4.85
N ASP A 290 14.68 -13.90 -5.48
CA ASP A 290 15.01 -13.48 -6.85
C ASP A 290 15.41 -14.69 -7.71
N SER A 291 16.10 -14.47 -8.83
CA SER A 291 16.54 -15.55 -9.71
C SER A 291 17.58 -16.47 -9.08
N ASP A 292 18.30 -16.01 -8.06
CA ASP A 292 19.39 -16.75 -7.40
C ASP A 292 18.88 -17.57 -6.20
N GLY A 293 17.68 -17.27 -5.68
CA GLY A 293 17.04 -18.05 -4.62
C GLY A 293 16.12 -17.24 -3.70
N PRO A 294 15.57 -17.88 -2.66
CA PRO A 294 14.80 -17.18 -1.63
C PRO A 294 15.71 -16.30 -0.75
N PHE A 295 15.22 -15.11 -0.37
CA PHE A 295 15.91 -14.22 0.57
C PHE A 295 15.95 -14.78 1.99
N SER A 296 14.96 -15.61 2.35
CA SER A 296 14.85 -16.27 3.65
C SER A 296 14.35 -17.71 3.51
N GLY A 297 14.85 -18.59 4.38
CA GLY A 297 14.52 -20.02 4.37
C GLY A 297 15.58 -20.89 3.68
N ARG A 298 15.32 -22.20 3.67
CA ARG A 298 16.17 -23.19 3.02
C ARG A 298 15.38 -23.82 1.87
N CYS A 299 15.43 -23.20 0.70
CA CYS A 299 15.07 -23.86 -0.55
C CYS A 299 16.35 -24.07 -1.34
N HIS A 300 16.64 -25.30 -1.75
CA HIS A 300 17.76 -25.56 -2.64
C HIS A 300 17.48 -24.96 -4.04
N HIS A 301 18.51 -24.41 -4.67
CA HIS A 301 18.40 -23.71 -5.97
C HIS A 301 17.74 -24.55 -7.07
N GLU A 302 17.89 -25.89 -7.03
CA GLU A 302 17.24 -26.82 -7.97
C GLU A 302 15.70 -26.90 -7.81
N ASN A 303 15.20 -26.65 -6.60
CA ASN A 303 13.78 -26.69 -6.25
C ASN A 303 13.14 -25.28 -6.24
N TRP A 304 13.92 -24.25 -6.59
CA TRP A 304 13.47 -22.87 -6.67
C TRP A 304 12.92 -22.55 -8.07
N LYS A 305 11.80 -21.83 -8.13
CA LYS A 305 11.15 -21.40 -9.37
C LYS A 305 10.85 -19.91 -9.28
N PHE A 306 11.43 -19.14 -10.20
CA PHE A 306 11.32 -17.68 -10.25
C PHE A 306 11.14 -17.19 -11.68
N GLY A 307 10.05 -16.46 -11.93
CA GLY A 307 9.73 -15.90 -13.24
C GLY A 307 9.12 -16.87 -14.26
N PRO A 308 8.71 -16.35 -15.42
CA PRO A 308 7.81 -17.01 -16.37
C PRO A 308 8.48 -18.16 -17.15
N ALA A 309 9.80 -18.22 -17.15
CA ALA A 309 10.57 -19.28 -17.82
C ALA A 309 10.70 -20.56 -16.96
N THR A 310 10.36 -20.48 -15.67
CA THR A 310 10.42 -21.63 -14.76
C THR A 310 9.06 -22.33 -14.73
N HIS A 311 9.03 -23.58 -15.17
CA HIS A 311 7.77 -24.31 -15.34
C HIS A 311 7.37 -24.95 -14.00
N CYS A 312 6.19 -24.59 -13.49
CA CYS A 312 5.54 -25.33 -12.41
C CYS A 312 5.06 -26.67 -12.97
N THR A 313 5.64 -27.78 -12.51
CA THR A 313 5.19 -29.11 -12.95
C THR A 313 3.85 -29.40 -12.30
N LEU A 314 2.75 -29.35 -13.07
CA LEU A 314 1.45 -29.75 -12.55
C LEU A 314 1.53 -31.25 -12.16
N PRO A 315 0.99 -31.64 -10.99
CA PRO A 315 0.88 -33.06 -10.67
C PRO A 315 0.10 -33.78 -11.78
N PRO A 316 0.50 -35.00 -12.18
CA PRO A 316 -0.14 -35.71 -13.26
C PRO A 316 -1.63 -35.83 -12.94
N THR A 317 -2.46 -35.26 -13.83
CA THR A 317 -3.92 -35.39 -13.73
C THR A 317 -4.24 -36.88 -13.67
N PRO A 318 -4.97 -37.38 -12.66
CA PRO A 318 -5.25 -38.80 -12.56
C PRO A 318 -6.02 -39.22 -13.82
N THR A 319 -5.37 -40.05 -14.64
CA THR A 319 -5.95 -40.62 -15.85
C THR A 319 -7.30 -41.21 -15.49
N PRO A 320 -8.41 -40.82 -16.15
CA PRO A 320 -9.72 -41.39 -15.85
C PRO A 320 -9.62 -42.90 -16.01
N THR A 321 -9.76 -43.61 -14.89
CA THR A 321 -9.76 -45.07 -14.89
C THR A 321 -10.93 -45.52 -15.76
N PRO A 322 -10.70 -46.34 -16.81
CA PRO A 322 -11.77 -46.75 -17.70
C PRO A 322 -12.87 -47.42 -16.90
N THR A 323 -14.08 -46.88 -17.00
CA THR A 323 -15.28 -47.46 -16.41
C THR A 323 -15.42 -48.89 -16.93
N PRO A 324 -15.41 -49.92 -16.06
CA PRO A 324 -15.50 -51.30 -16.52
C PRO A 324 -16.89 -51.59 -17.12
N THR A 325 -16.87 -52.12 -18.33
CA THR A 325 -18.02 -52.70 -19.05
C THR A 325 -18.70 -53.77 -18.18
N PRO A 326 -20.04 -53.78 -18.05
CA PRO A 326 -20.75 -54.75 -17.22
C PRO A 326 -20.55 -56.17 -17.76
N THR A 327 -19.74 -56.96 -17.05
CA THR A 327 -19.55 -58.38 -17.31
C THR A 327 -20.41 -59.16 -16.31
N GLN A 328 -21.24 -60.06 -16.84
CA GLN A 328 -22.23 -60.82 -16.08
C GLN A 328 -21.58 -61.59 -14.93
N THR A 329 -22.18 -61.44 -13.75
CA THR A 329 -21.79 -62.05 -12.49
C THR A 329 -22.13 -63.55 -12.47
N PRO A 330 -21.15 -64.46 -12.27
CA PRO A 330 -21.44 -65.75 -11.68
C PRO A 330 -21.48 -65.61 -10.16
N THR A 331 -22.61 -66.05 -9.62
CA THR A 331 -22.90 -66.28 -8.20
C THR A 331 -21.79 -67.07 -7.50
N SER A 332 -21.26 -66.55 -6.38
CA SER A 332 -20.84 -67.40 -5.26
C SER A 332 -20.85 -66.67 -3.91
N THR A 333 -21.59 -67.30 -2.98
CA THR A 333 -21.38 -67.48 -1.53
C THR A 333 -21.39 -66.26 -0.59
N PRO A 334 -22.33 -66.21 0.38
CA PRO A 334 -22.41 -65.14 1.37
C PRO A 334 -21.27 -65.26 2.41
N THR A 335 -20.50 -64.20 2.57
CA THR A 335 -19.59 -64.02 3.72
C THR A 335 -20.20 -62.99 4.66
N ILE A 336 -20.42 -63.41 5.92
CA ILE A 336 -21.06 -62.62 6.97
C ILE A 336 -20.09 -61.52 7.42
N THR A 337 -20.45 -60.25 7.17
CA THR A 337 -19.71 -59.08 7.64
C THR A 337 -20.10 -58.75 9.10
N PRO A 338 -19.15 -58.54 10.02
CA PRO A 338 -19.47 -58.18 11.40
C PRO A 338 -19.95 -56.73 11.52
N THR A 339 -21.08 -56.56 12.21
CA THR A 339 -21.77 -55.32 12.56
C THR A 339 -20.90 -54.37 13.41
N PRO A 340 -20.83 -53.06 13.10
CA PRO A 340 -20.13 -52.09 13.96
C PRO A 340 -20.94 -51.77 15.21
N SER A 341 -20.36 -52.06 16.38
CA SER A 341 -20.89 -51.68 17.69
C SER A 341 -20.80 -50.17 17.93
N SER A 342 -21.95 -49.50 17.96
CA SER A 342 -22.09 -48.12 18.42
C SER A 342 -21.73 -48.00 19.91
N LYS A 343 -20.66 -47.27 20.24
CA LYS A 343 -20.33 -46.95 21.65
C LYS A 343 -21.24 -45.83 22.13
N THR A 344 -22.33 -46.20 22.80
CA THR A 344 -23.14 -45.29 23.62
C THR A 344 -22.29 -44.75 24.78
N LEU A 345 -22.20 -43.42 24.88
CA LEU A 345 -21.55 -42.72 25.97
C LEU A 345 -22.27 -43.07 27.29
N GLY A 346 -21.51 -43.59 28.26
CA GLY A 346 -22.05 -44.01 29.55
C GLY A 346 -22.77 -42.85 30.26
N ALA A 347 -23.90 -43.14 30.88
CA ALA A 347 -24.77 -42.16 31.56
C ALA A 347 -24.02 -41.23 32.54
N GLY A 348 -22.87 -41.65 33.08
CA GLY A 348 -22.01 -40.81 33.92
C GLY A 348 -21.35 -39.62 33.20
N ALA A 349 -21.08 -39.71 31.90
CA ALA A 349 -20.49 -38.60 31.13
C ALA A 349 -21.51 -37.47 30.92
N ILE A 350 -22.78 -37.82 30.72
CA ILE A 350 -23.87 -36.87 30.53
C ILE A 350 -24.19 -36.15 31.85
N ALA A 351 -24.17 -36.87 32.98
CA ALA A 351 -24.38 -36.27 34.31
C ALA A 351 -23.28 -35.28 34.70
N GLY A 352 -22.02 -35.55 34.33
CA GLY A 352 -20.89 -34.67 34.64
C GLY A 352 -20.95 -33.30 33.95
N ILE A 353 -21.42 -33.27 32.70
CA ILE A 353 -21.52 -32.03 31.91
C ILE A 353 -22.58 -31.09 32.51
N ILE A 354 -23.73 -31.64 32.92
CA ILE A 354 -24.84 -30.83 33.46
C ILE A 354 -24.44 -30.15 34.78
N ILE A 355 -23.76 -30.88 35.68
CA ILE A 355 -23.31 -30.33 36.97
C ILE A 355 -22.20 -29.28 36.76
N GLY A 356 -21.33 -29.50 35.78
CA GLY A 356 -20.29 -28.54 35.39
C GLY A 356 -20.87 -27.23 34.85
N SER A 357 -21.86 -27.31 33.95
CA SER A 357 -22.50 -26.13 33.38
C SER A 357 -23.26 -25.30 34.41
N ILE A 358 -23.99 -25.93 35.34
CA ILE A 358 -24.72 -25.20 36.39
C ILE A 358 -23.74 -24.47 37.33
N SER A 359 -22.62 -25.12 37.68
CA SER A 359 -21.59 -24.51 38.53
C SER A 359 -20.90 -23.34 37.84
N PHE A 360 -20.61 -23.47 36.54
CA PHE A 360 -19.98 -22.40 35.76
C PHE A 360 -20.88 -21.17 35.62
N VAL A 361 -22.17 -21.37 35.31
CA VAL A 361 -23.15 -20.28 35.20
C VAL A 361 -23.31 -19.53 36.53
N ALA A 362 -23.34 -20.25 37.66
CA ALA A 362 -23.41 -19.63 38.98
C ALA A 362 -22.18 -18.76 39.28
N ILE A 363 -20.97 -19.21 38.92
CA ILE A 363 -19.73 -18.45 39.12
C ILE A 363 -19.73 -17.19 38.24
N VAL A 364 -20.11 -17.31 36.97
CA VAL A 364 -20.19 -16.17 36.04
C VAL A 364 -21.20 -15.13 36.55
N ALA A 365 -22.37 -15.55 37.03
CA ALA A 365 -23.36 -14.66 37.61
C ALA A 365 -22.83 -13.91 38.85
N ILE A 366 -22.08 -14.59 39.74
CA ILE A 366 -21.46 -13.96 40.91
C ILE A 366 -20.40 -12.92 40.49
N VAL A 367 -19.57 -13.23 39.49
CA VAL A 367 -18.55 -12.30 38.96
C VAL A 367 -19.21 -11.06 38.35
N ILE A 368 -20.26 -11.23 37.55
CA ILE A 368 -21.02 -10.11 36.97
C ILE A 368 -21.64 -9.24 38.07
N LEU A 369 -22.27 -9.85 39.08
CA LEU A 369 -22.83 -9.11 40.23
C LEU A 369 -21.75 -8.34 40.99
N PHE A 370 -20.56 -8.92 41.17
CA PHE A 370 -19.45 -8.26 41.84
C PHE A 370 -18.90 -7.09 41.02
N ALA A 371 -18.75 -7.25 39.70
CA ALA A 371 -18.31 -6.20 38.78
C ALA A 371 -19.30 -5.04 38.73
N VAL A 372 -20.60 -5.31 38.65
CA VAL A 372 -21.66 -4.28 38.68
C VAL A 372 -21.68 -3.55 40.03
N LYS A 373 -21.51 -4.28 41.14
CA LYS A 373 -21.45 -3.67 42.48
C LYS A 373 -20.19 -2.81 42.67
N ARG A 374 -19.07 -3.19 42.05
CA ARG A 374 -17.84 -2.37 42.01
C ARG A 374 -18.04 -1.09 41.19
N ARG A 375 -18.67 -1.19 40.01
CA ARG A 375 -18.97 -0.01 39.17
C ARG A 375 -19.88 0.99 39.89
N LYS A 376 -20.89 0.52 40.63
CA LYS A 376 -21.77 1.41 41.42
C LYS A 376 -21.05 2.12 42.57
N ARG A 377 -19.93 1.59 43.08
CA ARG A 377 -19.12 2.26 44.11
C ARG A 377 -18.13 3.29 43.54
N ALA A 378 -17.85 3.25 42.23
CA ALA A 378 -16.95 4.18 41.57
C ALA A 378 -17.61 5.50 41.13
N SER A 379 -18.95 5.60 41.17
CA SER A 379 -19.71 6.79 40.76
C SER A 379 -20.21 7.67 41.92
N TYR A 380 -19.62 7.58 43.11
CA TYR A 380 -19.90 8.55 44.19
C TYR A 380 -18.59 9.11 44.77
N LYS A 381 -17.97 10.05 44.03
CA LYS A 381 -17.19 11.12 44.63
C LYS A 381 -17.89 12.45 44.30
N PRO A 382 -18.42 13.18 45.29
CA PRO A 382 -18.97 14.51 45.05
C PRO A 382 -17.82 15.46 44.70
N ILE A 383 -18.06 16.26 43.67
CA ILE A 383 -17.19 17.35 43.23
C ILE A 383 -17.14 18.38 44.37
N MET A 384 -16.03 18.39 45.10
CA MET A 384 -15.67 19.50 45.98
C MET A 384 -15.18 20.65 45.09
N GLN A 385 -16.09 21.56 44.82
CA GLN A 385 -15.86 22.88 44.24
C GLN A 385 -15.01 23.68 45.25
N ARG A 386 -13.76 24.02 44.91
CA ARG A 386 -12.98 24.98 45.67
C ARG A 386 -12.98 26.29 44.90
N ALA A 387 -13.79 27.20 45.43
CA ALA A 387 -13.86 28.61 45.07
C ALA A 387 -12.56 29.34 45.40
N SER A 388 -12.36 30.44 44.64
CA SER A 388 -11.89 31.78 45.04
C SER A 388 -10.76 31.87 46.06
N ASP A 389 -9.68 32.57 45.71
CA ASP A 389 -9.35 33.87 46.32
C ASP A 389 -8.06 34.50 45.71
N GLY A 390 -8.17 35.79 45.37
CA GLY A 390 -7.08 36.78 45.26
C GLY A 390 -6.32 36.85 43.92
N GLU A 391 -5.97 38.01 43.37
CA GLU A 391 -6.20 39.42 43.74
C GLU A 391 -5.74 40.30 42.56
N ASP A 392 -6.09 41.57 42.66
CA ASP A 392 -6.22 42.63 41.66
C ASP A 392 -5.00 43.09 40.84
N SER A 393 -5.39 43.78 39.75
CA SER A 393 -4.78 44.99 39.16
C SER A 393 -3.62 44.82 38.18
N VAL A 394 -3.79 45.38 36.98
CA VAL A 394 -3.08 46.59 36.51
C VAL A 394 -3.46 46.88 35.04
N VAL A 395 -4.17 48.01 34.89
CA VAL A 395 -4.35 48.95 33.75
C VAL A 395 -4.72 48.48 32.33
N ASP A 396 -5.92 48.90 31.93
CA ASP A 396 -6.27 49.35 30.57
C ASP A 396 -5.38 50.54 30.16
N GLU A 397 -4.69 50.48 29.01
CA GLU A 397 -4.46 51.66 28.15
C GLU A 397 -3.99 51.27 26.73
N TYR A 398 -4.47 52.03 25.74
CA TYR A 398 -4.05 52.12 24.33
C TYR A 398 -4.63 51.16 23.28
N LEU A 399 -5.85 51.48 22.87
CA LEU A 399 -6.22 51.54 21.45
C LEU A 399 -5.47 52.70 20.77
N ALA A 400 -4.70 52.42 19.71
CA ALA A 400 -4.49 53.30 18.53
C ALA A 400 -3.29 52.80 17.69
N TYR A 401 -3.54 51.98 16.66
CA TYR A 401 -2.71 52.02 15.44
C TYR A 401 -3.42 51.32 14.28
N GLU A 402 -4.50 51.92 13.79
CA GLU A 402 -4.83 51.83 12.37
C GLU A 402 -4.66 53.22 11.76
N ASP A 403 -4.24 53.22 10.50
CA ASP A 403 -4.30 54.31 9.53
C ASP A 403 -3.10 55.28 9.47
N SER A 404 -2.09 54.89 8.68
CA SER A 404 -1.50 55.79 7.67
C SER A 404 -0.41 55.05 6.89
N LEU A 405 -0.64 54.74 5.60
CA LEU A 405 0.39 54.73 4.54
C LEU A 405 -0.29 54.53 3.17
N THR A 406 -1.10 55.51 2.77
CA THR A 406 -1.44 55.77 1.37
C THR A 406 -1.31 57.26 1.13
N THR A 407 -0.26 57.66 0.41
CA THR A 407 -0.19 58.77 -0.56
C THR A 407 1.27 59.17 -0.76
N GLY A 408 1.70 59.31 -2.02
CA GLY A 408 3.05 59.75 -2.34
C GLY A 408 3.43 59.63 -3.81
N SER A 409 2.52 59.99 -4.71
CA SER A 409 2.82 60.32 -6.11
C SER A 409 3.67 61.60 -6.17
N GLY A 410 4.80 61.57 -6.86
CA GLY A 410 5.62 62.75 -7.13
C GLY A 410 6.60 62.49 -8.28
N SER A 411 6.23 62.98 -9.46
CA SER A 411 7.09 63.08 -10.63
C SER A 411 8.26 64.01 -10.39
N LEU A 412 9.46 63.66 -10.87
CA LEU A 412 10.41 64.63 -11.41
C LEU A 412 11.17 64.01 -12.59
N SER A 413 10.94 64.62 -13.74
CA SER A 413 11.76 64.61 -14.93
C SER A 413 13.09 65.34 -14.68
N GLU A 414 14.22 64.78 -15.10
CA GLU A 414 15.29 65.60 -15.68
C GLU A 414 16.21 64.79 -16.61
N THR A 415 16.53 65.44 -17.71
CA THR A 415 17.35 65.06 -18.87
C THR A 415 18.83 65.42 -18.66
N SER A 416 19.77 64.58 -19.10
CA SER A 416 20.99 64.94 -19.87
C SER A 416 21.83 63.67 -20.08
N GLU A 417 22.05 63.16 -21.29
CA GLU A 417 23.00 63.56 -22.35
C GLU A 417 24.50 63.41 -22.02
N ILE A 418 25.20 62.63 -22.89
CA ILE A 418 26.65 62.64 -23.20
C ILE A 418 27.52 61.99 -22.11
N ASN A 419 28.15 60.83 -22.29
CA ASN A 419 29.17 60.46 -23.30
C ASN A 419 29.38 58.94 -23.35
#